data_AF-A0A6N9VCU3-F1
#
_entry.id   AF-A0A6N9VCU3-F1
#
_cell.length_a   1.000
_cell.length_b   1.000
_cell.length_c   1.000
_cell.angle_alpha   90.00
_cell.angle_beta   90.00
_cell.angle_gamma   90.00
#
_symmetry.space_group_name_H-M   'P 1'
#
loop_
_entity.id
_entity.type
_entity.pdbx_description
1 polymer ?
#
loop_
_entity_poly.entity_id
_entity_poly.type
_entity_poly.pdbx_seq_one_letter_code
_entity_poly.pdbx_strand_id
1 'polypeptide(L)'
;VTGSLTPGKKADLLVIQAEDLNNMPLNDPIGTLVLGSDARNISTVLINGVPRKWDGQVLDVDLPALRSEVHASREYVLNTHAA
;
A
#
# COMPACT_ATOMS: atom_id res chain seq x y z
N VAL A 1 17.59 -8.87 -8.47
CA VAL A 1 17.98 -7.56 -7.86
C VAL A 1 16.80 -6.62 -7.95
N THR A 2 16.60 -5.77 -6.93
CA THR A 2 15.47 -4.83 -6.78
C THR A 2 16.00 -3.42 -6.42
N GLY A 3 15.11 -2.47 -6.09
CA GLY A 3 15.48 -1.17 -5.49
C GLY A 3 15.86 -0.05 -6.47
N SER A 4 15.80 -0.27 -7.78
CA SER A 4 15.87 0.80 -8.78
C SER A 4 15.09 0.43 -10.03
N LEU A 5 14.65 1.43 -10.79
CA LEU A 5 13.99 1.24 -12.07
C LEU A 5 15.06 1.08 -13.17
N THR A 6 15.40 -0.17 -13.49
CA THR A 6 16.45 -0.49 -14.48
C THR A 6 16.08 -1.79 -15.21
N PRO A 7 16.18 -1.85 -16.55
CA PRO A 7 15.92 -3.08 -17.30
C PRO A 7 16.72 -4.28 -16.77
N GLY A 8 16.10 -5.45 -16.76
CA GLY A 8 16.68 -6.69 -16.20
C GLY A 8 16.51 -6.87 -14.69
N LYS A 9 16.04 -5.85 -13.94
CA LYS A 9 15.61 -6.02 -12.54
C LYS A 9 14.17 -6.53 -12.45
N LYS A 10 13.80 -7.07 -11.28
CA LYS A 10 12.40 -7.45 -11.00
C LYS A 10 11.51 -6.21 -11.03
N ALA A 11 10.30 -6.36 -11.56
CA ALA A 11 9.30 -5.30 -11.56
C ALA A 11 8.57 -5.20 -10.21
N ASP A 12 9.32 -4.80 -9.18
CA ASP A 12 8.79 -4.46 -7.85
C ASP A 12 8.52 -2.95 -7.83
N LEU A 13 7.28 -2.56 -8.10
CA LEU A 13 6.92 -1.18 -8.44
C LEU A 13 5.71 -0.69 -7.63
N LEU A 14 5.73 0.61 -7.31
CA LEU A 14 4.58 1.36 -6.81
C LEU A 14 4.20 2.41 -7.87
N VAL A 15 2.91 2.53 -8.17
CA VAL A 15 2.37 3.62 -9.01
C VAL A 15 1.55 4.53 -8.13
N ILE A 16 1.81 5.83 -8.18
CA ILE A 16 1.26 6.82 -7.26
C ILE A 16 0.53 7.89 -8.05
N GLN A 17 -0.69 8.21 -7.60
CA GLN A 17 -1.50 9.27 -8.17
C GLN A 17 -0.92 10.63 -7.73
N ALA A 18 -0.41 11.37 -8.70
CA ALA A 18 0.33 12.60 -8.42
C ALA A 18 -0.58 13.79 -8.11
N GLU A 19 -1.85 13.71 -8.47
CA GLU A 19 -2.84 14.80 -8.40
C GLU A 19 -4.07 14.38 -7.59
N ASP A 20 -3.91 13.53 -6.57
CA ASP A 20 -5.00 13.37 -5.59
C ASP A 20 -5.16 14.67 -4.78
N LEU A 21 -6.31 14.87 -4.11
CA LEU A 21 -6.64 16.12 -3.41
C LEU A 21 -5.53 16.64 -2.46
N ASN A 22 -4.77 15.76 -1.81
CA ASN A 22 -3.66 16.12 -0.92
C ASN A 22 -2.37 16.53 -1.65
N ASN A 23 -2.27 16.26 -2.95
CA ASN A 23 -1.08 16.47 -3.77
C ASN A 23 -1.27 17.55 -4.86
N MET A 24 -2.49 18.07 -5.05
CA MET A 24 -2.77 19.10 -6.06
C MET A 24 -2.30 20.51 -5.61
N PRO A 25 -1.70 21.31 -6.51
CA PRO A 25 -1.16 20.91 -7.80
C PRO A 25 0.21 20.22 -7.63
N LEU A 26 0.57 19.32 -8.56
CA LEU A 26 1.89 18.72 -8.57
C LEU A 26 2.97 19.75 -8.92
N ASN A 27 3.74 20.18 -7.92
CA ASN A 27 4.85 21.12 -8.11
C ASN A 27 6.21 20.42 -8.25
N ASP A 28 6.51 19.45 -7.38
CA ASP A 28 7.74 18.65 -7.42
C ASP A 28 7.42 17.19 -7.06
N PRO A 29 7.64 16.22 -7.95
CA PRO A 29 7.22 14.84 -7.72
C PRO A 29 7.99 14.14 -6.59
N ILE A 30 9.23 14.52 -6.31
CA ILE A 30 10.03 13.90 -5.24
C ILE A 30 9.56 14.42 -3.88
N GLY A 31 9.39 15.73 -3.75
CA GLY A 31 8.83 16.39 -2.58
C GLY A 31 7.41 15.90 -2.30
N THR A 32 6.57 15.79 -3.33
CA THR A 32 5.23 15.20 -3.21
C THR A 32 5.30 13.75 -2.71
N LEU A 33 6.22 12.93 -3.22
CA LEU A 33 6.37 11.55 -2.77
C LEU A 33 6.83 11.44 -1.30
N VAL A 34 7.83 12.25 -0.92
CA VAL A 34 8.49 12.15 0.39
C VAL A 34 7.66 12.82 1.49
N LEU A 35 6.98 13.93 1.19
CA LEU A 35 6.34 14.79 2.18
C LEU A 35 4.82 14.85 2.06
N GLY A 36 4.26 14.67 0.85
CA GLY A 36 2.83 14.87 0.58
C GLY A 36 2.01 13.58 0.44
N SER A 37 2.64 12.49 0.02
CA SER A 37 1.97 11.25 -0.34
C SER A 37 1.93 10.24 0.79
N ASP A 38 0.88 9.43 0.81
CA ASP A 38 0.77 8.26 1.67
C ASP A 38 0.25 7.04 0.90
N ALA A 39 0.05 5.92 1.61
CA ALA A 39 -0.35 4.65 1.02
C ALA A 39 -1.69 4.71 0.26
N ARG A 40 -2.55 5.70 0.54
CA ARG A 40 -3.82 5.94 -0.16
C ARG A 40 -3.59 6.39 -1.59
N ASN A 41 -2.53 7.16 -1.85
CA ASN A 41 -2.21 7.67 -3.19
C ASN A 41 -1.64 6.59 -4.12
N ILE A 42 -1.22 5.43 -3.58
CA ILE A 42 -0.70 4.32 -4.40
C ILE A 42 -1.88 3.67 -5.15
N SER A 43 -1.95 3.78 -6.47
CA SER A 43 -2.98 3.11 -7.27
C SER A 43 -2.63 1.66 -7.56
N THR A 44 -1.34 1.37 -7.78
CA THR A 44 -0.87 0.04 -8.17
C THR A 44 0.35 -0.40 -7.38
N VAL A 45 0.40 -1.68 -7.01
CA VAL A 45 1.56 -2.36 -6.45
C VAL A 45 1.84 -3.58 -7.31
N LEU A 46 3.06 -3.70 -7.84
CA LEU A 46 3.53 -4.90 -8.51
C LEU A 46 4.66 -5.54 -7.69
N ILE A 47 4.62 -6.87 -7.57
CA ILE A 47 5.71 -7.67 -7.02
C ILE A 47 6.15 -8.64 -8.10
N ASN A 48 7.39 -8.49 -8.57
CA ASN A 48 7.95 -9.24 -9.68
C ASN A 48 7.05 -9.22 -10.93
N GLY A 49 6.43 -8.06 -11.21
CA GLY A 49 5.49 -7.87 -12.33
C GLY A 49 4.07 -8.40 -12.09
N VAL A 50 3.79 -9.01 -10.94
CA VAL A 50 2.45 -9.49 -10.59
C VAL A 50 1.72 -8.39 -9.80
N PRO A 51 0.54 -7.92 -10.25
CA PRO A 51 -0.26 -6.97 -9.48
C PRO A 51 -0.69 -7.55 -8.13
N ARG A 52 -0.52 -6.77 -7.06
CA ARG A 52 -1.00 -7.05 -5.69
C ARG A 52 -1.93 -5.95 -5.17
N LYS A 53 -1.91 -4.78 -5.80
CA LYS A 53 -2.90 -3.71 -5.66
C LYS A 53 -3.17 -3.17 -7.06
N TRP A 54 -4.42 -2.92 -7.40
CA TRP A 54 -4.83 -2.34 -8.69
C TRP A 54 -6.02 -1.41 -8.47
N ASP A 55 -5.98 -0.23 -9.10
CA ASP A 55 -7.03 0.79 -8.98
C ASP A 55 -7.42 1.10 -7.51
N GLY A 56 -6.40 1.23 -6.65
CA GLY A 56 -6.62 1.51 -5.23
C GLY A 56 -7.03 0.30 -4.38
N GLN A 57 -7.35 -0.85 -4.99
CA GLN A 57 -7.83 -2.06 -4.30
C GLN A 57 -6.73 -3.10 -4.11
N VAL A 58 -6.62 -3.68 -2.91
CA VAL A 58 -5.71 -4.80 -2.63
C VAL A 58 -6.30 -6.07 -3.23
N LEU A 59 -5.46 -6.85 -3.92
CA LEU A 59 -5.86 -8.08 -4.62
C LEU A 59 -5.58 -9.32 -3.76
N ASP A 60 -6.31 -10.40 -4.03
CA ASP A 60 -6.15 -11.73 -3.42
C ASP A 60 -6.27 -11.76 -1.88
N VAL A 61 -7.09 -10.86 -1.31
CA VAL A 61 -7.36 -10.79 0.14
C VAL A 61 -8.86 -10.82 0.39
N ASP A 62 -9.31 -11.75 1.24
CA ASP A 62 -10.67 -11.72 1.81
C ASP A 62 -10.70 -10.72 2.96
N LEU A 63 -11.09 -9.48 2.65
CA LEU A 63 -11.15 -8.39 3.63
C LEU A 63 -12.15 -8.66 4.77
N PRO A 64 -13.35 -9.21 4.53
CA PRO A 64 -14.25 -9.64 5.60
C PRO A 64 -13.64 -10.67 6.56
N ALA A 65 -13.00 -11.72 6.03
CA ALA A 65 -12.35 -12.74 6.86
C ALA A 65 -11.19 -12.14 7.66
N LEU A 66 -10.31 -11.38 7.01
CA LEU A 66 -9.17 -10.71 7.66
C LEU A 66 -9.65 -9.75 8.77
N ARG A 67 -10.73 -9.00 8.53
CA ARG A 67 -11.31 -8.12 9.56
C ARG A 67 -11.74 -8.93 10.78
N SER A 68 -12.39 -10.07 10.57
CA SER A 68 -12.84 -10.94 11.66
C SER A 68 -11.66 -11.48 12.48
N GLU A 69 -10.59 -11.91 11.81
CA GLU A 69 -9.35 -12.39 12.46
C GLU A 69 -8.68 -11.29 13.29
N VAL A 70 -8.59 -10.07 12.77
CA VAL A 70 -8.03 -8.91 13.50
C VAL A 70 -8.84 -8.60 14.75
N HIS A 71 -10.17 -8.62 14.67
CA HIS A 71 -11.02 -8.41 15.83
C HIS A 71 -10.86 -9.52 16.88
N ALA A 72 -10.85 -10.78 16.46
CA ALA A 72 -10.64 -11.91 17.38
C ALA A 72 -9.29 -11.83 18.11
N SER A 73 -8.23 -11.46 17.39
CA SER A 73 -6.89 -11.24 17.98
C SER A 73 -6.90 -10.10 19.00
N ARG A 74 -7.54 -8.96 18.69
CA ARG A 74 -7.71 -7.84 19.64
C ARG A 74 -8.44 -8.28 20.90
N GLU A 75 -9.55 -8.99 20.77
CA GLU A 75 -10.32 -9.49 21.93
C GLU A 75 -9.47 -10.44 22.79
N TYR A 76 -8.68 -11.32 22.17
CA TYR A 76 -7.76 -12.18 22.90
C TYR A 76 -6.75 -11.37 23.71
N VAL A 77 -6.05 -10.40 23.10
CA VAL A 77 -5.03 -9.59 23.77
C VAL A 77 -5.62 -8.79 24.93
N LEU A 78 -6.78 -8.16 24.73
CA LEU A 78 -7.42 -7.36 25.77
C LEU A 78 -7.89 -8.19 26.98
N ASN A 79 -8.32 -9.43 26.74
CA ASN A 79 -8.80 -10.31 27.81
C ASN A 79 -7.68 -11.15 28.47
N THR A 80 -6.54 -11.32 27.80
CA THR A 80 -5.39 -12.08 28.35
C THR A 80 -4.68 -11.34 29.49
N HIS A 81 -4.74 -10.01 29.53
CA HIS A 81 -4.15 -9.20 30.61
C HIS A 81 -5.10 -8.95 31.81
N ALA A 82 -6.29 -9.53 31.80
CA ALA A 82 -7.29 -9.38 32.87
C ALA A 82 -7.26 -10.51 33.93
N ALA A 83 -6.23 -11.37 33.91
CA ALA A 83 -6.02 -12.46 34.87
C ALA A 83 -4.77 -12.22 35.72
#